data_AF-A0AAD1HR05-F1
#
_entry.id   AF-A0AAD1HR05-F1
#
_cell.length_a   1.000
_cell.length_b   1.000
_cell.length_c   1.000
_cell.angle_alpha   90.00
_cell.angle_beta   90.00
_cell.angle_gamma   90.00
#
_symmetry.space_group_name_H-M   'P 1'
#
loop_
_entity.id
_entity.type
_entity.pdbx_description
1 polymer ?
#
loop_
_entity_poly.entity_id
_entity_poly.type
_entity_poly.pdbx_seq_one_letter_code
_entity_poly.pdbx_strand_id
1 'polypeptide(L)'
;MSYDDPFADAPAQPEPTPEPTQAPAPAPAQTAPAPVATAAAPVAVSPSGDLSVTFKGDGSYGFPWIVPKYTSVSEALVDLGVNPDEVSAMSQGRRWISLFERAKQMNDSFAALGGGAPSKPAGNGGGGGGQQQQSRAPQEAKEAPNGEKQYCQHGEMEYKSGISKKTGKPYALFSCTAPRDEQCAAKWPSK
;
A
#
# COMPACT_ATOMS: atom_id res chain seq x y z
N MET A 1 26.77 8.73 36.89
CA MET A 1 25.32 8.85 37.13
C MET A 1 24.72 7.49 36.87
N SER A 2 24.28 6.79 37.93
CA SER A 2 23.51 5.55 37.78
C SER A 2 22.03 5.91 37.72
N TYR A 3 21.31 5.27 36.81
CA TYR A 3 19.87 5.37 36.69
C TYR A 3 19.25 4.24 37.52
N ASP A 4 18.23 4.55 38.33
CA ASP A 4 17.47 3.54 39.07
C ASP A 4 16.64 2.69 38.11
N ASP A 5 16.71 1.37 38.27
CA ASP A 5 15.99 0.39 37.44
C ASP A 5 14.55 0.25 37.97
N PRO A 6 13.52 0.61 37.18
CA PRO A 6 12.13 0.56 37.61
C PRO A 6 11.56 -0.85 37.82
N PHE A 7 12.35 -1.91 37.58
CA PHE A 7 11.96 -3.30 37.80
C PHE A 7 12.64 -3.96 39.02
N ALA A 8 13.44 -3.23 39.78
CA ALA A 8 14.17 -3.76 40.94
C ALA A 8 13.25 -4.27 42.07
N ASP A 9 12.00 -3.78 42.14
CA ASP A 9 11.00 -4.18 43.14
C ASP A 9 9.98 -5.22 42.63
N ALA A 10 10.24 -5.86 41.49
CA ALA A 10 9.37 -6.94 41.02
C ALA A 10 9.48 -8.16 41.96
N PRO A 11 8.38 -8.62 42.60
CA PRO A 11 8.44 -9.76 43.50
C PRO A 11 8.80 -11.02 42.73
N ALA A 12 9.82 -11.73 43.20
CA ALA A 12 10.25 -13.01 42.62
C ALA A 12 9.09 -14.03 42.68
N GLN A 13 8.76 -14.59 41.53
CA GLN A 13 7.75 -15.64 41.40
C GLN A 13 8.26 -16.92 42.09
N PRO A 14 7.56 -17.47 43.10
CA PRO A 14 8.03 -18.66 43.80
C PRO A 14 7.99 -19.89 42.88
N GLU A 15 9.09 -20.63 42.82
CA GLU A 15 9.15 -21.94 42.16
C GLU A 15 8.24 -22.95 42.88
N PRO A 16 7.53 -23.84 42.15
CA PRO A 16 6.69 -24.84 42.77
C PRO A 16 7.54 -25.98 43.35
N THR A 17 7.48 -26.18 44.66
CA THR A 17 8.05 -27.34 45.37
C THR A 17 6.92 -28.35 45.68
N PRO A 18 7.15 -29.67 45.53
CA PRO A 18 6.09 -30.67 45.30
C PRO A 18 5.31 -31.11 46.56
N GLU A 19 4.08 -31.58 46.31
CA GLU A 19 3.12 -32.22 47.24
C GLU A 19 3.70 -33.47 47.95
N PRO A 20 3.28 -33.80 49.20
CA PRO A 20 2.17 -34.75 49.33
C PRO A 20 1.31 -34.76 50.63
N THR A 21 0.09 -35.32 50.47
CA THR A 21 -0.76 -36.08 51.45
C THR A 21 -1.97 -35.38 52.10
N GLN A 22 -3.17 -35.96 51.89
CA GLN A 22 -4.49 -35.55 52.39
C GLN A 22 -4.81 -35.93 53.86
N ALA A 23 -5.57 -35.05 54.55
CA ALA A 23 -6.83 -35.28 55.33
C ALA A 23 -7.00 -34.25 56.48
N PRO A 24 -8.20 -33.98 57.08
CA PRO A 24 -9.58 -33.84 56.58
C PRO A 24 -10.17 -32.41 56.80
N ALA A 25 -11.36 -32.12 56.23
CA ALA A 25 -11.98 -30.79 56.11
C ALA A 25 -12.74 -30.25 57.36
N PRO A 26 -12.81 -28.92 57.54
CA PRO A 26 -14.02 -28.28 58.09
C PRO A 26 -14.47 -26.95 57.42
N ALA A 27 -15.79 -26.87 57.21
CA ALA A 27 -16.75 -25.73 57.11
C ALA A 27 -16.51 -24.52 56.14
N PRO A 28 -17.59 -24.03 55.46
CA PRO A 28 -17.48 -23.12 54.33
C PRO A 28 -17.16 -21.67 54.75
N ALA A 29 -16.04 -21.14 54.25
CA ALA A 29 -15.74 -19.71 54.31
C ALA A 29 -16.49 -18.98 53.18
N GLN A 30 -17.06 -17.83 53.55
CA GLN A 30 -17.87 -16.95 52.69
C GLN A 30 -17.06 -16.51 51.46
N THR A 31 -17.63 -16.72 50.27
CA THR A 31 -17.01 -16.31 49.00
C THR A 31 -17.15 -14.80 48.83
N ALA A 32 -16.04 -14.07 48.91
CA ALA A 32 -15.95 -12.72 48.37
C ALA A 32 -16.13 -12.79 46.83
N PRO A 33 -16.86 -11.86 46.19
CA PRO A 33 -17.01 -11.88 44.74
C PRO A 33 -15.63 -11.71 44.09
N ALA A 34 -15.26 -12.68 43.24
CA ALA A 34 -14.05 -12.63 42.44
C ALA A 34 -14.07 -11.37 41.56
N PRO A 35 -12.92 -10.70 41.34
CA PRO A 35 -12.84 -9.63 40.36
C PRO A 35 -13.26 -10.20 39.01
N VAL A 36 -14.29 -9.60 38.42
CA VAL A 36 -14.75 -9.92 37.07
C VAL A 36 -13.58 -9.57 36.15
N ALA A 37 -12.91 -10.58 35.62
CA ALA A 37 -11.93 -10.39 34.58
C ALA A 37 -12.68 -9.73 33.41
N THR A 38 -12.35 -8.47 33.11
CA THR A 38 -12.77 -7.83 31.88
C THR A 38 -12.26 -8.70 30.75
N ALA A 39 -13.15 -9.48 30.13
CA ALA A 39 -12.81 -10.29 28.97
C ALA A 39 -12.17 -9.36 27.94
N ALA A 40 -10.91 -9.60 27.61
CA ALA A 40 -10.31 -8.97 26.45
C ALA A 40 -11.27 -9.19 25.28
N ALA A 41 -11.63 -8.11 24.58
CA ALA A 41 -12.48 -8.19 23.41
C ALA A 41 -11.93 -9.30 22.50
N PRO A 42 -12.77 -10.25 22.03
CA PRO A 42 -12.26 -11.35 21.24
C PRO A 42 -11.59 -10.77 20.00
N VAL A 43 -10.27 -10.90 19.93
CA VAL A 43 -9.56 -10.71 18.67
C VAL A 43 -9.98 -11.90 17.81
N ALA A 44 -10.93 -11.65 16.92
CA ALA A 44 -11.37 -12.63 15.94
C ALA A 44 -10.19 -12.90 14.99
N VAL A 45 -9.37 -13.90 15.33
CA VAL A 45 -8.37 -14.43 14.42
C VAL A 45 -9.13 -15.29 13.41
N SER A 46 -9.33 -14.72 12.23
CA SER A 46 -10.04 -15.40 11.15
C SER A 46 -9.13 -16.47 10.55
N PRO A 47 -9.59 -17.72 10.37
CA PRO A 47 -8.74 -18.81 9.92
C PRO A 47 -8.62 -18.78 8.40
N SER A 48 -7.73 -17.94 7.85
CA SER A 48 -7.02 -18.12 6.57
C SER A 48 -6.45 -16.78 6.08
N GLY A 49 -5.12 -16.69 5.99
CA GLY A 49 -4.36 -15.60 5.38
C GLY A 49 -4.61 -14.21 5.98
N ASP A 50 -3.79 -13.78 6.93
CA ASP A 50 -3.90 -12.41 7.50
C ASP A 50 -3.34 -11.35 6.54
N LEU A 51 -4.05 -11.08 5.44
CA LEU A 51 -3.75 -9.92 4.59
C LEU A 51 -4.49 -8.69 5.15
N SER A 52 -3.74 -7.66 5.49
CA SER A 52 -4.30 -6.35 5.81
C SER A 52 -3.81 -5.31 4.82
N VAL A 53 -4.75 -4.53 4.28
CA VAL A 53 -4.44 -3.33 3.49
C VAL A 53 -4.73 -2.13 4.37
N THR A 54 -3.79 -1.20 4.52
CA THR A 54 -3.98 -0.03 5.37
C THR A 54 -4.04 1.23 4.53
N PHE A 55 -5.09 2.01 4.71
CA PHE A 55 -5.23 3.35 4.15
C PHE A 55 -5.04 4.37 5.27
N LYS A 56 -3.98 5.17 5.17
CA LYS A 56 -3.61 6.18 6.16
C LYS A 56 -3.96 7.60 5.68
N GLY A 57 -4.57 7.72 4.51
CA GLY A 57 -4.92 9.01 3.89
C GLY A 57 -3.67 9.84 3.64
N ASP A 58 -3.58 11.02 4.26
CA ASP A 58 -2.44 11.93 4.14
C ASP A 58 -1.19 11.49 4.93
N GLY A 59 -1.28 10.41 5.71
CA GLY A 59 -0.19 9.87 6.49
C GLY A 59 0.04 10.56 7.84
N SER A 60 -0.71 11.62 8.15
CA SER A 60 -0.71 12.29 9.45
C SER A 60 -1.40 11.42 10.51
N TYR A 61 -1.15 11.75 11.78
CA TYR A 61 -1.84 11.12 12.90
C TYR A 61 -3.26 11.66 13.11
N GLY A 62 -3.59 12.82 12.52
CA GLY A 62 -4.92 13.44 12.62
C GLY A 62 -5.92 12.90 11.59
N PHE A 63 -5.45 12.21 10.55
CA PHE A 63 -6.29 11.64 9.51
C PHE A 63 -6.82 10.27 9.94
N PRO A 64 -8.11 9.94 9.67
CA PRO A 64 -8.67 8.63 10.01
C PRO A 64 -7.97 7.49 9.26
N TRP A 65 -7.88 6.30 9.85
CA TRP A 65 -7.29 5.13 9.19
C TRP A 65 -8.35 4.08 8.90
N ILE A 66 -8.21 3.40 7.77
CA ILE A 66 -9.06 2.27 7.38
C ILE A 66 -8.14 1.07 7.17
N VAL A 67 -8.47 -0.08 7.76
CA VAL A 67 -7.67 -1.31 7.66
C VAL A 67 -8.56 -2.50 7.32
N PRO A 68 -8.93 -2.71 6.03
CA PRO A 68 -9.65 -3.90 5.64
C PRO A 68 -8.77 -5.15 5.81
N LYS A 69 -9.44 -6.26 6.15
CA LYS A 69 -8.84 -7.57 6.33
C LYS A 69 -9.38 -8.50 5.25
N TYR A 70 -8.50 -9.25 4.63
CA TYR A 70 -8.82 -10.17 3.55
C TYR A 70 -8.12 -11.50 3.80
N THR A 71 -8.71 -12.58 3.30
CA THR A 71 -8.12 -13.93 3.36
C THR A 71 -7.13 -14.18 2.23
N SER A 72 -7.16 -13.35 1.17
CA SER A 72 -6.29 -13.48 0.00
C SER A 72 -6.10 -12.17 -0.77
N VAL A 73 -5.03 -12.11 -1.59
CA VAL A 73 -4.78 -11.00 -2.52
C VAL A 73 -5.89 -10.87 -3.56
N SER A 74 -6.45 -11.99 -4.03
CA SER A 74 -7.52 -11.98 -5.02
C SER A 74 -8.79 -11.33 -4.47
N GLU A 75 -9.16 -11.69 -3.24
CA GLU A 75 -10.29 -11.08 -2.54
C GLU A 75 -10.07 -9.57 -2.36
N ALA A 76 -8.88 -9.17 -1.90
CA ALA A 76 -8.52 -7.77 -1.75
C ALA A 76 -8.63 -7.01 -3.09
N LEU A 77 -8.17 -7.58 -4.20
CA LEU A 77 -8.27 -6.95 -5.51
C LEU A 77 -9.72 -6.74 -5.96
N VAL A 78 -10.57 -7.75 -5.76
CA VAL A 78 -12.00 -7.66 -6.13
C VAL A 78 -12.72 -6.62 -5.28
N ASP A 79 -12.52 -6.64 -3.96
CA ASP A 79 -13.13 -5.67 -3.05
C ASP A 79 -12.66 -4.23 -3.35
N LEU A 80 -11.38 -4.08 -3.68
CA LEU A 80 -10.84 -2.79 -4.10
C LEU A 80 -11.30 -2.39 -5.52
N GLY A 81 -12.07 -3.21 -6.24
CA GLY A 81 -12.76 -2.84 -7.48
C GLY A 81 -12.07 -3.27 -8.76
N VAL A 82 -11.17 -4.25 -8.71
CA VAL A 82 -10.67 -4.94 -9.92
C VAL A 82 -11.70 -5.99 -10.36
N ASN A 83 -11.94 -6.11 -11.66
CA ASN A 83 -12.88 -7.09 -12.18
C ASN A 83 -12.45 -8.53 -11.80
N PRO A 84 -13.35 -9.37 -11.25
CA PRO A 84 -13.01 -10.73 -10.84
C PRO A 84 -12.46 -11.60 -11.98
N ASP A 85 -12.93 -11.41 -13.22
CA ASP A 85 -12.43 -12.15 -14.39
C ASP A 85 -10.96 -11.78 -14.66
N GLU A 86 -10.60 -10.50 -14.53
CA GLU A 86 -9.22 -10.04 -14.65
C GLU A 86 -8.32 -10.62 -13.55
N VAL A 87 -8.79 -10.61 -12.30
CA VAL A 87 -8.05 -11.19 -11.16
C VAL A 87 -7.80 -12.68 -11.37
N SER A 88 -8.81 -13.41 -11.88
CA SER A 88 -8.69 -14.84 -12.15
C SER A 88 -7.65 -15.16 -13.21
N ALA A 89 -7.52 -14.32 -14.24
CA ALA A 89 -6.58 -14.48 -15.35
C ALA A 89 -5.13 -14.07 -15.01
N MET A 90 -4.91 -13.34 -13.91
CA MET A 90 -3.58 -12.90 -13.51
C MET A 90 -2.73 -14.02 -12.88
N SER A 91 -1.43 -14.00 -13.17
CA SER A 91 -0.44 -14.74 -12.39
C SER A 91 -0.33 -14.17 -10.97
N GLN A 92 0.16 -14.98 -10.03
CA GLN A 92 0.29 -14.54 -8.63
C GLN A 92 1.16 -13.28 -8.46
N GLY A 93 2.27 -13.18 -9.19
CA GLY A 93 3.13 -11.99 -9.16
C GLY A 93 2.39 -10.74 -9.67
N ARG A 94 1.56 -10.87 -10.71
CA ARG A 94 0.79 -9.73 -11.23
C ARG A 94 -0.33 -9.31 -10.27
N ARG A 95 -0.92 -10.24 -9.53
CA ARG A 95 -1.91 -9.91 -8.48
C ARG A 95 -1.31 -9.03 -7.38
N TRP A 96 -0.11 -9.36 -6.89
CA TRP A 96 0.58 -8.53 -5.90
C TRP A 96 0.90 -7.13 -6.41
N ILE A 97 1.44 -7.01 -7.63
CA ILE A 97 1.72 -5.69 -8.23
C ILE A 97 0.43 -4.88 -8.36
N SER A 98 -0.65 -5.51 -8.85
CA SER A 98 -1.95 -4.86 -8.99
C SER A 98 -2.53 -4.44 -7.63
N LEU A 99 -2.26 -5.21 -6.56
CA LEU A 99 -2.70 -4.87 -5.21
C LEU A 99 -1.97 -3.62 -4.71
N PHE A 100 -0.67 -3.48 -4.97
CA PHE A 100 0.08 -2.28 -4.60
C PHE A 100 -0.42 -1.04 -5.36
N GLU A 101 -0.61 -1.15 -6.68
CA GLU A 101 -1.14 -0.09 -7.53
C GLU A 101 -2.52 0.35 -7.03
N ARG A 102 -3.41 -0.62 -6.77
CA ARG A 102 -4.77 -0.35 -6.32
C ARG A 102 -4.83 0.22 -4.91
N ALA A 103 -4.05 -0.33 -3.98
CA ALA A 103 -3.98 0.17 -2.61
C ALA A 103 -3.49 1.62 -2.58
N LYS A 104 -2.47 1.97 -3.39
CA LYS A 104 -2.03 3.35 -3.55
C LYS A 104 -3.15 4.25 -4.07
N GLN A 105 -3.81 3.86 -5.15
CA GLN A 105 -4.89 4.65 -5.75
C GLN A 105 -6.03 4.91 -4.76
N MET A 106 -6.39 3.90 -3.96
CA MET A 106 -7.43 4.01 -2.94
C MET A 106 -6.97 4.90 -1.78
N ASN A 107 -5.71 4.80 -1.34
CA ASN A 107 -5.16 5.71 -0.33
C ASN A 107 -5.16 7.16 -0.81
N ASP A 108 -4.74 7.41 -2.06
CA ASP A 108 -4.70 8.76 -2.64
C ASP A 108 -6.13 9.34 -2.75
N SER A 109 -7.11 8.50 -3.11
CA SER A 109 -8.53 8.89 -3.15
C SER A 109 -9.07 9.19 -1.76
N PHE A 110 -8.73 8.37 -0.78
CA PHE A 110 -9.11 8.57 0.61
C PHE A 110 -8.49 9.84 1.20
N ALA A 111 -7.20 10.09 0.95
CA ALA A 111 -6.50 11.31 1.35
C ALA A 111 -7.19 12.56 0.81
N ALA A 112 -7.67 12.53 -0.43
CA ALA A 112 -8.38 13.64 -1.05
C ALA A 112 -9.73 13.99 -0.39
N LEU A 113 -10.33 13.08 0.41
CA LEU A 113 -11.58 13.33 1.13
C LEU A 113 -11.41 14.15 2.40
N GLY A 114 -10.22 14.19 3.01
CA GLY A 114 -10.02 14.83 4.33
C GLY A 114 -9.93 16.35 4.32
N GLY A 115 -10.44 17.03 3.29
CA GLY A 115 -10.64 18.48 3.30
C GLY A 115 -9.37 19.34 3.22
N GLY A 116 -8.18 18.74 3.19
CA GLY A 116 -6.99 19.41 2.70
C GLY A 116 -7.09 19.49 1.17
N ALA A 117 -7.27 20.69 0.62
CA ALA A 117 -7.11 20.90 -0.81
C ALA A 117 -5.83 20.17 -1.28
N PRO A 118 -5.84 19.49 -2.45
CA PRO A 118 -4.62 18.88 -2.93
C PRO A 118 -3.58 19.99 -3.02
N SER A 119 -2.53 19.89 -2.21
CA SER A 119 -1.29 20.63 -2.39
C SER A 119 -0.64 20.12 -3.68
N LYS A 120 -1.29 20.38 -4.82
CA LYS A 120 -0.64 20.41 -6.11
C LYS A 120 0.48 21.44 -5.97
N PRO A 121 1.71 21.14 -6.42
CA PRO A 121 2.72 22.18 -6.54
C PRO A 121 2.13 23.32 -7.36
N ALA A 122 2.24 24.55 -6.83
CA ALA A 122 1.72 25.76 -7.44
C ALA A 122 2.36 25.95 -8.83
N GLY A 123 1.61 25.60 -9.87
CA GLY A 123 1.91 25.95 -11.25
C GLY A 123 1.11 27.18 -11.65
N ASN A 124 1.82 28.28 -11.91
CA ASN A 124 1.27 29.54 -12.39
C ASN A 124 0.36 29.38 -13.64
N GLY A 125 -0.85 29.95 -13.56
CA GLY A 125 -1.49 30.64 -14.69
C GLY A 125 -2.46 29.85 -15.59
N GLY A 126 -3.73 30.26 -15.57
CA GLY A 126 -4.57 30.29 -16.77
C GLY A 126 -5.75 29.32 -16.87
N GLY A 127 -6.89 29.73 -16.28
CA GLY A 127 -8.27 29.58 -16.75
C GLY A 127 -8.75 28.31 -17.48
N GLY A 128 -9.78 27.65 -16.88
CA GLY A 128 -10.95 27.18 -17.62
C GLY A 128 -11.33 25.70 -17.49
N GLY A 129 -12.50 25.45 -16.91
CA GLY A 129 -13.43 24.39 -17.34
C GLY A 129 -13.23 23.00 -16.75
N GLY A 130 -14.18 22.56 -15.94
CA GLY A 130 -14.21 21.22 -15.35
C GLY A 130 -14.72 20.09 -16.25
N GLN A 131 -14.61 18.91 -15.66
CA GLN A 131 -15.29 17.64 -15.93
C GLN A 131 -14.65 16.63 -16.89
N GLN A 132 -14.75 15.37 -16.43
CA GLN A 132 -14.65 14.08 -17.11
C GLN A 132 -13.30 13.35 -17.07
N GLN A 133 -13.16 12.53 -16.03
CA GLN A 133 -12.42 11.28 -15.99
C GLN A 133 -12.89 10.36 -17.13
N GLN A 134 -12.30 10.52 -18.31
CA GLN A 134 -12.17 9.42 -19.26
C GLN A 134 -10.89 8.67 -18.89
N SER A 135 -10.94 7.34 -18.95
CA SER A 135 -9.78 6.44 -18.89
C SER A 135 -8.68 6.94 -19.79
N ARG A 136 -7.76 7.74 -19.24
CA ARG A 136 -6.60 8.22 -19.97
C ARG A 136 -5.71 7.00 -20.10
N ALA A 137 -5.59 6.49 -21.31
CA ALA A 137 -4.39 5.77 -21.71
C ALA A 137 -3.18 6.50 -21.10
N PRO A 138 -2.21 5.78 -20.49
CA PRO A 138 -1.09 6.40 -19.81
C PRO A 138 -0.52 7.47 -20.72
N GLN A 139 -0.50 8.72 -20.21
CA GLN A 139 -0.02 9.85 -20.99
C GLN A 139 1.37 9.48 -21.48
N GLU A 140 1.60 9.64 -22.79
CA GLU A 140 2.91 9.44 -23.40
C GLU A 140 3.92 10.24 -22.57
N ALA A 141 4.71 9.55 -21.76
CA ALA A 141 5.67 10.23 -20.91
C ALA A 141 6.70 10.85 -21.86
N LYS A 142 6.85 12.17 -21.77
CA LYS A 142 7.87 12.94 -22.52
C LYS A 142 9.25 12.80 -21.90
N GLU A 143 9.33 12.23 -20.70
CA GLU A 143 10.56 12.03 -19.95
C GLU A 143 10.79 10.54 -19.75
N ALA A 144 12.03 10.11 -19.96
CA ALA A 144 12.42 8.72 -19.78
C ALA A 144 12.40 8.35 -18.28
N PRO A 145 12.09 7.07 -17.96
CA PRO A 145 12.25 6.58 -16.59
C PRO A 145 13.68 6.84 -16.10
N ASN A 146 13.80 7.24 -14.83
CA ASN A 146 15.06 7.62 -14.18
C ASN A 146 15.77 8.87 -14.74
N GLY A 147 15.08 9.68 -15.56
CA GLY A 147 15.67 10.89 -16.14
C GLY A 147 16.73 10.63 -17.21
N GLU A 148 16.70 9.46 -17.84
CA GLU A 148 17.64 9.09 -18.89
C GLU A 148 17.53 10.04 -20.10
N LYS A 149 18.66 10.58 -20.56
CA LYS A 149 18.76 11.40 -21.77
C LYS A 149 19.68 10.73 -22.77
N GLN A 150 19.22 10.61 -24.00
CA GLN A 150 20.00 10.06 -25.09
C GLN A 150 20.30 11.16 -26.11
N TYR A 151 21.52 11.12 -26.68
CA TYR A 151 21.97 12.10 -27.66
C TYR A 151 22.30 11.40 -28.99
N CYS A 152 22.04 12.11 -30.08
CA CYS A 152 22.46 11.75 -31.43
C CYS A 152 23.30 12.87 -32.04
N GLN A 153 23.70 12.74 -33.30
CA GLN A 153 24.46 13.78 -34.01
C GLN A 153 23.68 15.11 -34.13
N HIS A 154 22.36 15.09 -33.94
CA HIS A 154 21.47 16.25 -33.98
C HIS A 154 21.07 16.80 -32.60
N GLY A 155 21.74 16.34 -31.52
CA GLY A 155 21.49 16.80 -30.15
C GLY A 155 20.65 15.83 -29.32
N GLU A 156 19.96 16.38 -28.31
CA GLU A 156 19.11 15.62 -27.38
C GLU A 156 17.93 14.97 -28.12
N MET A 157 17.72 13.68 -27.88
CA MET A 157 16.65 12.90 -28.49
C MET A 157 15.36 13.00 -27.66
N GLU A 158 14.21 13.04 -28.33
CA GLU A 158 12.89 13.13 -27.70
C GLU A 158 12.43 11.73 -27.26
N TYR A 159 12.14 11.56 -25.96
CA TYR A 159 11.60 10.30 -25.45
C TYR A 159 10.11 10.17 -25.77
N LYS A 160 9.73 8.99 -26.27
CA LYS A 160 8.35 8.61 -26.62
C LYS A 160 8.06 7.27 -26.01
N SER A 161 7.04 7.22 -25.15
CA SER A 161 6.51 5.98 -24.60
C SER A 161 5.01 5.91 -24.80
N GLY A 162 4.47 4.69 -24.86
CA GLY A 162 3.04 4.48 -25.03
C GLY A 162 2.69 3.02 -25.29
N ILE A 163 1.41 2.77 -25.59
CA ILE A 163 0.93 1.46 -26.03
C ILE A 163 0.73 1.49 -27.55
N SER A 164 1.36 0.56 -28.25
CA SER A 164 1.21 0.45 -29.70
C SER A 164 -0.24 0.12 -30.07
N LYS A 165 -0.88 0.99 -30.86
CA LYS A 165 -2.24 0.75 -31.37
C LYS A 165 -2.36 -0.51 -32.24
N LYS A 166 -1.26 -0.95 -32.86
CA LYS A 166 -1.24 -2.11 -33.76
C LYS A 166 -1.01 -3.44 -33.03
N THR A 167 -0.25 -3.43 -31.95
CA THR A 167 0.19 -4.66 -31.26
C THR A 167 -0.26 -4.75 -29.82
N GLY A 168 -0.81 -3.68 -29.24
CA GLY A 168 -1.20 -3.61 -27.83
C GLY A 168 -0.02 -3.65 -26.84
N LYS A 169 1.22 -3.68 -27.33
CA LYS A 169 2.42 -3.79 -26.49
C LYS A 169 2.95 -2.41 -26.07
N PRO A 170 3.45 -2.26 -24.84
CA PRO A 170 4.13 -1.04 -24.44
C PRO A 170 5.42 -0.86 -25.25
N TYR A 171 5.70 0.37 -25.63
CA TYR A 171 6.96 0.77 -26.24
C TYR A 171 7.52 2.00 -25.51
N ALA A 172 8.84 2.13 -25.56
CA ALA A 172 9.58 3.26 -25.06
C ALA A 172 10.82 3.45 -25.94
N LEU A 173 11.00 4.62 -26.56
CA LEU A 173 12.12 4.89 -27.44
C LEU A 173 12.52 6.37 -27.41
N PHE A 174 13.76 6.65 -27.76
CA PHE A 174 14.27 7.98 -28.03
C PHE A 174 14.28 8.21 -29.53
N SER A 175 13.55 9.24 -29.97
CA SER A 175 13.40 9.68 -31.35
C SER A 175 14.33 10.85 -31.64
N CYS A 176 15.03 10.81 -32.77
CA CYS A 176 15.75 11.97 -33.26
C CYS A 176 14.75 13.09 -33.61
N THR A 177 15.11 14.35 -33.34
CA THR A 177 14.30 15.55 -33.58
C THR A 177 14.61 16.23 -34.93
N ALA A 178 15.58 15.69 -35.68
CA ALA A 178 15.94 16.19 -37.00
C ALA A 178 14.79 16.03 -38.02
N PRO A 179 14.83 16.78 -39.15
CA PRO A 179 13.93 16.56 -40.27
C PRO A 179 13.95 15.11 -40.72
N ARG A 180 12.83 14.61 -41.25
CA ARG A 180 12.60 13.17 -41.49
C ARG A 180 13.68 12.50 -42.34
N ASP A 181 14.29 13.24 -43.24
CA ASP A 181 15.33 12.75 -44.16
C ASP A 181 16.71 12.62 -43.50
N GLU A 182 16.89 13.18 -42.30
CA GLU A 182 18.15 13.19 -41.53
C GLU A 182 18.02 12.49 -40.17
N GLN A 183 16.86 11.88 -39.87
CA GLN A 183 16.62 11.26 -38.57
C GLN A 183 17.53 10.05 -38.34
N CYS A 184 18.26 10.07 -37.21
CA CYS A 184 18.98 8.90 -36.73
C CYS A 184 17.99 7.79 -36.32
N ALA A 185 18.47 6.53 -36.36
CA ALA A 185 17.73 5.40 -35.84
C ALA A 185 17.34 5.62 -34.35
N ALA A 186 16.13 5.17 -33.99
CA ALA A 186 15.64 5.28 -32.62
C ALA A 186 16.51 4.46 -31.66
N LYS A 187 16.77 5.01 -30.48
CA LYS A 187 17.46 4.32 -29.39
C LYS A 187 16.45 3.82 -28.37
N TRP A 188 16.71 2.67 -27.77
CA TRP A 188 15.86 2.10 -26.73
C TRP A 188 16.44 2.46 -25.35
N PRO A 189 15.61 2.78 -24.35
CA PRO A 189 16.07 3.03 -22.99
C PRO A 189 16.75 1.78 -22.42
N SER A 190 17.66 2.00 -21.48
CA SER A 190 18.30 0.91 -20.75
C SER A 190 17.24 0.18 -19.89
N LYS A 191 17.30 -1.16 -19.84
CA LYS A 191 16.36 -1.97 -19.05
C LYS A 191 16.54 -1.79 -17.55
#